data_AF-A0A7L0W4J1-F1
#
_entry.id   AF-A0A7L0W4J1-F1
#
_cell.length_a   1.000
_cell.length_b   1.000
_cell.length_c   1.000
_cell.angle_alpha   90.00
_cell.angle_beta   90.00
_cell.angle_gamma   90.00
#
_symmetry.space_group_name_H-M   'P 1'
#
loop_
_entity.id
_entity.type
_entity.pdbx_description
1 polymer ?
#
loop_
_entity_poly.entity_id
_entity_poly.type
_entity_poly.pdbx_seq_one_letter_code
_entity_poly.pdbx_strand_id
1 'polypeptide(L)' 'QIADPETCDQMYESLVRIHNNYYKNKYPRLKDTSFTGVTVQDCKMILATDILKQMEDMKKGTWKKLRERFYAKKSEEDLK' A
#
# COMPACT_ATOMS: atom_id res chain seq x y z
N GLN A 1 -15.62 40.07 16.04
CA GLN A 1 -14.22 40.52 16.18
C GLN A 1 -13.37 39.28 16.41
N ILE A 2 -12.17 39.23 15.83
CA ILE A 2 -11.17 38.21 16.16
C ILE A 2 -10.80 38.45 17.63
N ALA A 3 -10.92 37.42 18.47
CA ALA A 3 -10.81 37.54 19.92
C ALA A 3 -9.42 37.97 20.39
N ASP A 4 -8.38 37.57 19.64
CA ASP A 4 -7.00 38.00 19.84
C ASP A 4 -6.25 37.95 18.47
N PRO A 5 -5.80 39.10 17.94
CA PRO A 5 -5.08 39.15 16.68
C PRO A 5 -3.74 38.38 16.72
N GLU A 6 -3.04 38.36 17.85
CA GLU A 6 -1.75 37.64 17.96
C GLU A 6 -1.94 36.13 17.82
N THR A 7 -2.99 35.57 18.45
CA THR A 7 -3.36 34.16 18.27
C THR A 7 -3.70 33.86 16.81
N CYS A 8 -4.38 34.78 16.11
CA CYS A 8 -4.69 34.60 14.69
C CYS A 8 -3.41 34.51 13.84
N ASP A 9 -2.44 35.39 14.08
CA ASP A 9 -1.16 35.40 13.38
C ASP A 9 -0.36 34.11 13.66
N GLN A 10 -0.30 33.65 14.91
CA GLN A 10 0.36 32.40 15.28
C GLN A 10 -0.26 31.18 14.58
N MET A 11 -1.59 31.14 14.47
CA MET A 11 -2.30 30.09 13.75
C MET A 11 -2.00 30.16 12.25
N TYR A 12 -2.03 31.35 11.67
CA TYR A 12 -1.69 31.56 10.26
C TYR A 12 -0.26 31.10 9.95
N GLU A 13 0.72 31.52 10.75
CA GLU A 13 2.11 31.07 10.59
C GLU A 13 2.27 29.56 10.71
N SER A 14 1.51 28.93 11.60
CA SER A 14 1.50 27.47 11.74
C SER A 14 0.95 26.79 10.48
N LEU A 15 -0.11 27.34 9.88
CA LEU A 15 -0.65 26.87 8.60
C LEU A 15 0.34 27.07 7.45
N VAL A 16 1.00 28.23 7.38
CA VAL A 16 2.03 28.53 6.39
C VAL A 16 3.20 27.55 6.50
N ARG A 17 3.63 27.21 7.72
CA ARG A 17 4.69 26.20 7.96
C ARG A 17 4.28 24.82 7.45
N ILE A 18 3.04 24.41 7.64
CA ILE A 18 2.51 23.13 7.14
C ILE A 18 2.45 23.15 5.61
N HIS A 19 1.83 24.17 5.02
CA HIS A 19 1.67 24.31 3.57
C HIS A 19 3.02 24.29 2.83
N ASN A 20 4.00 25.03 3.34
CA ASN A 20 5.32 25.12 2.73
C ASN A 20 6.22 23.91 3.04
N ASN A 21 5.67 22.85 3.68
CA ASN A 21 6.43 21.67 4.10
C ASN A 21 7.69 22.03 4.91
N TYR A 22 7.63 23.08 5.72
CA TYR A 22 8.78 23.70 6.37
C TYR A 22 9.63 22.68 7.15
N TYR A 23 8.99 21.82 7.95
CA TYR A 23 9.68 20.83 8.76
C TYR A 23 10.38 19.74 7.94
N LYS A 24 9.82 19.38 6.77
CA LYS A 24 10.44 18.41 5.85
C LYS A 24 11.75 18.95 5.29
N ASN A 25 11.79 20.25 4.97
CA ASN A 25 12.98 20.90 4.41
C ASN A 25 14.00 21.24 5.50
N LYS A 26 13.54 21.63 6.69
CA LYS A 26 14.40 21.97 7.83
C LYS A 26 15.09 20.75 8.44
N TYR A 27 14.41 19.60 8.46
CA TYR A 27 14.91 18.35 9.03
C TYR A 27 14.86 17.25 7.97
N PRO A 28 15.80 17.25 7.01
CA PRO A 28 15.86 16.22 5.98
C PRO A 28 16.07 14.85 6.63
N ARG A 29 15.32 13.85 6.17
CA ARG A 29 15.47 12.48 6.64
C ARG A 29 16.70 11.85 5.98
N LEU A 30 17.51 11.16 6.80
CA LEU A 30 18.66 10.39 6.30
C LEU A 30 18.25 9.11 5.58
N LYS A 31 17.06 8.59 5.89
CA LYS A 31 16.51 7.36 5.30
C LYS A 31 15.05 7.59 4.93
N ASP A 32 14.66 7.01 3.80
CA ASP A 32 13.26 6.94 3.44
C ASP A 32 12.52 6.02 4.41
N THR A 33 11.42 6.53 4.96
CA THR A 33 10.54 5.75 5.85
C THR A 33 9.17 5.67 5.22
N SER A 34 8.67 4.45 5.06
CA SER A 34 7.27 4.18 4.70
C SER A 34 6.58 3.52 5.87
N PHE A 35 5.29 3.80 6.03
CA PHE A 35 4.48 3.21 7.11
C PHE A 35 4.44 1.68 7.03
N THR A 36 4.43 1.14 5.81
CA THR A 36 4.34 -0.31 5.55
C THR A 36 5.71 -1.00 5.52
N GLY A 37 6.82 -0.26 5.64
CA GLY A 37 8.17 -0.78 5.45
C GLY A 37 8.53 -1.12 4.01
N VAL A 38 7.60 -0.92 3.06
CA VAL A 38 7.77 -1.19 1.63
C VAL A 38 8.44 0.01 0.95
N THR A 39 9.45 -0.21 0.11
CA THR A 39 10.10 0.90 -0.61
C THR A 39 9.20 1.41 -1.73
N VAL A 40 9.49 2.61 -2.26
CA VAL A 40 8.75 3.15 -3.42
C VAL A 40 8.89 2.25 -4.64
N GLN A 41 10.05 1.61 -4.82
CA GLN A 41 10.30 0.66 -5.90
C GLN A 41 9.45 -0.60 -5.74
N ASP A 42 9.38 -1.16 -4.53
CA ASP A 42 8.53 -2.33 -4.25
C ASP A 42 7.05 -2.02 -4.47
N CYS A 43 6.61 -0.81 -4.08
CA CYS A 43 5.24 -0.36 -4.31
C CYS A 43 4.95 -0.24 -5.82
N LYS A 44 5.87 0.34 -6.59
CA LYS A 44 5.76 0.40 -8.06
C LYS A 44 5.76 -0.98 -8.70
N MET A 45 6.55 -1.92 -8.17
CA MET A 45 6.61 -3.30 -8.63
C MET A 45 5.26 -4.01 -8.40
N ILE A 46 4.67 -3.88 -7.21
CA ILE A 46 3.35 -4.45 -6.90
C ILE A 46 2.25 -3.84 -7.79
N LEU A 47 2.34 -2.54 -8.08
CA LEU A 47 1.38 -1.84 -8.94
C LEU A 47 1.57 -2.11 -10.43
N ALA A 48 2.73 -2.66 -10.84
CA ALA A 48 2.98 -2.97 -12.24
C ALA A 48 2.00 -4.06 -12.71
N THR A 49 1.25 -3.75 -13.77
CA THR A 49 0.21 -4.61 -14.37
C THR A 49 0.72 -6.01 -14.70
N ASP A 50 1.99 -6.13 -15.08
CA ASP A 50 2.58 -7.42 -15.45
C ASP A 50 2.75 -8.36 -14.26
N ILE A 51 3.09 -7.83 -13.08
CA ILE A 51 3.27 -8.63 -11.86
C ILE A 51 1.92 -9.01 -11.27
N LEU A 52 0.93 -8.10 -11.33
CA LEU A 52 -0.45 -8.43 -10.98
C LEU A 52 -1.00 -9.55 -11.87
N LYS A 53 -0.75 -9.48 -13.18
CA LYS A 53 -1.18 -10.51 -14.14
C LYS A 53 -0.48 -11.85 -13.89
N GLN A 54 0.84 -11.85 -13.66
CA GLN A 54 1.56 -13.06 -13.29
C GLN A 54 1.05 -13.70 -12.00
N MET A 55 0.76 -12.90 -10.97
CA MET A 55 0.17 -13.39 -9.74
C MET A 55 -1.23 -13.98 -9.95
N GLU A 56 -2.06 -13.32 -10.76
CA GLU A 56 -3.39 -13.83 -11.08
C GLU A 56 -3.34 -15.17 -11.83
N ASP A 57 -2.44 -15.28 -12.81
CA ASP A 57 -2.25 -16.50 -13.61
C ASP A 57 -1.67 -17.65 -12.76
N MET A 58 -0.73 -17.36 -11.85
CA MET A 58 -0.23 -18.35 -10.87
C MET A 58 -1.33 -18.81 -9.90
N LYS A 59 -2.20 -17.90 -9.45
CA LYS A 59 -3.31 -18.23 -8.54
C LYS A 59 -4.37 -19.08 -9.23
N LYS A 60 -4.66 -18.83 -10.51
CA LYS A 60 -5.52 -19.69 -11.36
C LYS A 60 -4.93 -21.09 -11.52
N GLY A 61 -3.63 -21.22 -11.76
CA GLY A 61 -2.95 -22.51 -11.92
C GLY A 61 -2.98 -23.38 -10.66
N THR A 62 -2.84 -22.78 -9.49
CA THR A 62 -2.92 -23.48 -8.20
C THR A 62 -4.35 -23.85 -7.82
N TRP A 63 -5.33 -22.97 -8.07
CA TRP A 63 -6.75 -23.30 -7.91
C TRP A 63 -7.20 -24.45 -8.81
N LYS A 64 -6.72 -24.49 -10.06
CA LYS A 64 -7.01 -25.58 -11.00
C LYS A 64 -6.44 -26.91 -10.48
N LYS A 65 -5.18 -26.93 -10.04
CA LYS A 65 -4.57 -28.14 -9.44
C LYS A 65 -5.29 -28.62 -8.18
N LEU A 66 -5.74 -27.69 -7.34
CA LEU A 66 -6.52 -28.03 -6.15
C LEU A 66 -7.87 -28.63 -6.54
N ARG A 67 -8.57 -28.00 -7.50
CA ARG A 67 -9.84 -28.48 -8.05
C ARG A 67 -9.71 -29.89 -8.59
N GLU A 68 -8.73 -30.17 -9.45
CA GLU A 68 -8.47 -31.51 -9.99
C GLU A 68 -8.29 -32.58 -8.90
N ARG A 69 -7.56 -32.25 -7.81
CA ARG A 69 -7.39 -33.18 -6.67
C ARG A 69 -8.68 -33.46 -5.92
N PHE A 70 -9.59 -32.49 -5.83
CA PHE A 70 -10.90 -32.68 -5.21
C PHE A 70 -11.85 -33.50 -6.10
N TYR A 71 -11.83 -33.29 -7.42
CA TYR A 71 -12.64 -34.10 -8.35
C TYR A 71 -12.11 -35.54 -8.48
N ALA A 72 -10.79 -35.74 -8.50
CA ALA A 72 -10.18 -37.07 -8.53
C ALA A 72 -10.47 -37.89 -7.26
N LYS A 73 -10.61 -37.23 -6.10
CA LYS A 73 -11.04 -37.89 -4.86
C LYS A 73 -12.50 -38.35 -4.91
N LYS A 74 -13.37 -37.60 -5.59
CA LYS A 74 -14.81 -37.92 -5.68
C LYS A 74 -15.07 -39.19 -6.50
N SER A 75 -14.30 -39.41 -7.57
CA SER A 75 -14.41 -40.64 -8.39
C SER A 75 -13.93 -41.91 -7.68
N GLU A 76 -13.13 -41.80 -6.63
CA GLU A 76 -12.64 -42.96 -5.86
C GLU A 76 -13.67 -43.42 -4.80
N GLU A 77 -14.57 -42.54 -4.38
CA GLU A 77 -15.65 -42.86 -3.42
C GLU A 77 -16.94 -43.35 -4.11
N ASP A 78 -17.17 -42.99 -5.38
CA ASP A 78 -18.33 -43.45 -6.18
C ASP A 78 -18.13 -44.87 -6.81
N LEU A 79 -16.96 -45.49 -6.65
CA LEU A 79 -16.62 -46.82 -7.19
C LEU A 79 -16.61 -47.94 -6.15
N LYS A 80 -17.12 -47.70 -4.94
CA LYS A 80 -17.12 -48.67 -3.84
C LYS A 80 -18.54 -49.10 -3.43
#